data_AF-A0A1I4USX7-F1
#
_entry.id   AF-A0A1I4USX7-F1
#
_cell.length_a   1.000
_cell.length_b   1.000
_cell.length_c   1.000
_cell.angle_alpha   90.00
_cell.angle_beta   90.00
_cell.angle_gamma   90.00
#
_symmetry.space_group_name_H-M   'P 1'
#
loop_
_entity.id
_entity.type
_entity.pdbx_description
1 polymer ?
#
loop_
_entity_poly.entity_id
_entity_poly.type
_entity_poly.pdbx_seq_one_letter_code
_entity_poly.pdbx_strand_id
1 'polypeptide(L)' 'MLKETVDGEFTSTDDMARVALLFAAHSTNALTGQSLVVSHGWFMQ' A
#
# COMPACT_ATOMS: atom_id res chain seq x y z
N MET A 1 -10.13 -4.03 -14.47
CA MET A 1 -8.92 -3.74 -13.68
C MET A 1 -9.08 -2.43 -12.92
N LEU A 2 -9.35 -1.28 -13.57
CA LEU A 2 -9.54 0.01 -12.86
C LEU A 2 -10.97 0.27 -12.35
N LYS A 3 -11.98 -0.48 -12.80
CA LYS A 3 -13.38 -0.24 -12.38
C LYS A 3 -13.59 -0.43 -10.87
N GLU A 4 -12.77 -1.27 -10.24
CA GLU A 4 -12.91 -1.64 -8.84
C GLU A 4 -11.98 -0.82 -7.92
N THR A 5 -11.04 -0.06 -8.48
CA THR A 5 -10.32 0.98 -7.74
C THR A 5 -11.24 2.20 -7.56
N VAL A 6 -11.14 2.88 -6.42
CA VAL A 6 -12.01 4.00 -6.05
C VAL A 6 -11.77 5.23 -6.94
N ASP A 7 -10.52 5.49 -7.31
CA ASP A 7 -10.10 6.66 -8.10
C ASP A 7 -9.82 6.33 -9.58
N GLY A 8 -9.81 5.05 -9.96
CA GLY A 8 -9.54 4.63 -11.33
C GLY A 8 -8.07 4.65 -11.70
N GLU A 9 -7.14 4.68 -10.74
CA GLU A 9 -5.70 4.72 -11.00
C GLU A 9 -5.02 3.36 -10.84
N PHE A 10 -3.92 3.16 -11.59
CA PHE A 10 -3.05 2.02 -11.37
C PHE A 10 -2.04 2.33 -10.28
N THR A 11 -1.83 1.38 -9.38
CA THR A 11 -0.72 1.45 -8.44
C THR A 11 0.60 1.51 -9.19
N SER A 12 1.42 2.52 -8.91
CA SER A 12 2.74 2.71 -9.51
C SER A 12 3.85 2.10 -8.67
N THR A 13 5.07 2.02 -9.24
CA THR A 13 6.27 1.66 -8.47
C THR A 13 6.62 2.69 -7.41
N ASP A 14 6.25 3.96 -7.63
CA ASP A 14 6.52 5.04 -6.68
C ASP A 14 5.63 4.92 -5.43
N ASP A 15 4.37 4.50 -5.59
CA ASP A 15 3.47 4.21 -4.47
C ASP A 15 4.03 3.07 -3.61
N MET A 16 4.53 2.01 -4.25
CA MET A 16 5.17 0.88 -3.58
C MET A 16 6.45 1.30 -2.86
N ALA A 17 7.29 2.11 -3.48
CA ALA A 17 8.54 2.58 -2.88
C ALA A 17 8.29 3.42 -1.61
N ARG A 18 7.27 4.29 -1.63
CA ARG A 18 6.89 5.10 -0.45
C ARG A 18 6.42 4.24 0.71
N VAL A 19 5.60 3.22 0.44
CA VAL A 19 5.11 2.29 1.46
C VAL A 19 6.24 1.41 2.00
N ALA A 20 7.13 0.91 1.14
CA ALA A 20 8.31 0.16 1.57
C ALA A 20 9.20 1.01 2.48
N LEU A 21 9.42 2.29 2.13
CA LEU A 21 10.17 3.23 2.96
C LEU A 21 9.49 3.47 4.31
N LEU A 22 8.15 3.62 4.35
CA LEU A 22 7.39 3.75 5.59
C LEU A 22 7.65 2.58 6.54
N PHE A 23 7.59 1.34 6.03
CA PHE A 23 7.87 0.15 6.84
C PHE A 23 9.32 0.09 7.29
N ALA A 24 10.27 0.32 6.38
CA ALA A 24 11.70 0.26 6.68
C ALA A 24 12.17 1.33 7.67
N ALA A 25 11.54 2.51 7.66
CA ALA A 25 11.86 3.63 8.53
C ALA A 25 11.14 3.60 9.89
N HIS A 26 10.23 2.64 10.12
CA HIS A 26 9.49 2.58 11.38
C HIS A 26 10.44 2.28 12.55
N SER A 27 10.36 3.07 13.63
CA SER A 27 11.36 3.07 14.70
C SER A 27 11.29 1.86 15.63
N THR A 28 10.29 0.99 15.46
CA THR A 28 10.06 -0.19 16.29
C THR A 28 9.52 -1.35 15.43
N ASN A 29 9.37 -2.53 16.02
CA ASN A 29 8.77 -3.68 15.34
C ASN A 29 7.23 -3.71 15.43
N ALA A 30 6.56 -2.62 15.83
CA ALA A 30 5.11 -2.60 16.05
C ALA A 30 4.29 -3.01 14.83
N LEU A 31 4.82 -2.82 13.62
CA LEU A 31 4.16 -3.18 12.35
C LEU A 31 4.54 -4.57 11.82
N THR A 32 5.33 -5.35 12.56
CA THR A 32 5.74 -6.69 12.11
C THR A 32 4.55 -7.64 11.96
N GLY A 33 4.58 -8.51 10.95
CA GLY A 33 3.52 -9.48 10.66
C GLY A 33 2.25 -8.90 10.03
N GLN A 34 2.20 -7.58 9.79
CA GLN A 34 1.09 -6.94 9.09
C GLN A 34 1.27 -6.94 7.57
N SER A 35 0.16 -6.96 6.85
CA SER A 35 0.09 -6.65 5.42
C SER A 35 -0.53 -5.26 5.23
N LEU A 36 -0.08 -4.54 4.19
CA LEU A 36 -0.74 -3.32 3.74
C LEU A 36 -1.21 -3.51 2.30
N VAL A 37 -2.49 -3.24 2.06
CA VAL A 37 -3.12 -3.33 0.74
C VAL A 37 -2.94 -1.98 0.03
N VAL A 38 -2.08 -1.95 -0.99
CA VAL A 38 -1.80 -0.74 -1.79
C VAL A 38 -2.44 -0.89 -3.16
N SER A 39 -3.74 -0.63 -3.23
CA SER A 39 -4.57 -1.08 -4.36
C SER A 39 -5.55 -0.04 -4.89
N HIS A 40 -5.42 1.23 -4.50
CA HIS A 40 -6.41 2.28 -4.80
C HIS A 40 -7.84 1.85 -4.42
N GLY A 41 -7.97 1.12 -3.31
CA GLY A 41 -9.27 0.67 -2.78
C GLY A 41 -9.90 -0.51 -3.52
N TRP A 42 -9.15 -1.21 -4.38
CA TRP A 42 -9.64 -2.43 -5.04
C TRP A 42 -10.07 -3.51 -4.03
N PHE A 43 -9.39 -3.58 -2.89
CA PHE A 43 -9.75 -4.44 -1.77
C PHE A 43 -9.51 -3.67 -0.46
N MET A 44 -10.41 -3.83 0.51
CA MET A 44 -10.35 -3.20 1.82
C MET A 44 -10.50 -4.27 2.90
N GLN A 45 -9.64 -4.21 3.92
CA GLN A 45 -9.56 -5.15 5.04
C GLN A 45 -9.85 -4.42 6.35
#